data_AF-A0A1C5RIC9-F1
#
_entry.id   AF-A0A1C5RIC9-F1
#
_cell.length_a   1.000
_cell.length_b   1.000
_cell.length_c   1.000
_cell.angle_alpha   90.00
_cell.angle_beta   90.00
_cell.angle_gamma   90.00
#
_symmetry.space_group_name_H-M   'P 1'
#
loop_
_entity.id
_entity.type
_entity.pdbx_description
1 polymer ?
#
loop_
_entity_poly.entity_id
_entity_poly.type
_entity_poly.pdbx_seq_one_letter_code
_entity_poly.pdbx_strand_id
1 'polypeptide(L)' 'MSFGFEMTDIHLNVYTHFMKIGKKVELLKKDSRVCVEFSIFNDFPDKKYKGHGHDYRCVITKGKIRY' A
#
# COMPACT_ATOMS: atom_id res chain seq x y z
N MET A 1 -8.90 11.06 -6.70
CA MET A 1 -8.76 10.19 -5.52
C MET A 1 -7.27 10.11 -5.22
N SER A 2 -6.78 10.94 -4.32
CA SER A 2 -5.34 11.14 -4.14
C SER A 2 -4.83 10.17 -3.09
N PHE A 3 -4.37 9.00 -3.53
CA PHE A 3 -3.44 8.19 -2.74
C PHE A 3 -2.09 8.90 -2.83
N GLY A 4 -1.68 9.51 -1.74
CA GLY A 4 -0.44 10.28 -1.67
C GLY A 4 0.45 9.68 -0.59
N PHE A 5 1.75 9.89 -0.76
CA PHE A 5 2.71 9.70 0.30
C PHE A 5 3.64 10.91 0.34
N GLU A 6 4.13 11.23 1.53
CA GLU A 6 5.17 12.23 1.72
C GLU A 6 6.31 11.61 2.52
N MET A 7 7.53 11.98 2.18
CA MET A 7 8.70 11.65 2.98
C MET A 7 9.12 12.91 3.74
N THR A 8 9.14 12.82 5.06
CA THR A 8 9.81 13.78 5.94
C THR A 8 11.23 13.31 6.21
N ASP A 9 12.04 14.11 6.91
CA ASP A 9 13.42 13.72 7.26
C ASP A 9 13.50 12.40 8.05
N ILE A 10 12.40 11.97 8.68
CA ILE A 10 12.36 10.85 9.63
C ILE A 10 11.24 9.84 9.37
N HIS A 11 10.19 10.18 8.62
CA HIS A 11 9.01 9.33 8.42
C HIS A 11 8.50 9.36 6.98
N LEU A 12 8.11 8.19 6.48
CA LEU A 12 7.23 8.04 5.32
C LEU A 12 5.77 8.07 5.81
N ASN A 13 5.03 9.12 5.46
CA ASN A 13 3.59 9.21 5.71
C ASN A 13 2.84 8.74 4.47
N VAL A 14 1.88 7.83 4.67
CA VAL A 14 1.04 7.29 3.59
C VAL A 14 -0.41 7.65 3.87
N TYR A 15 -1.04 8.36 2.94
CA TYR A 15 -2.43 8.79 3.05
C TYR A 15 -3.35 7.84 2.29
N THR A 16 -4.34 7.31 2.99
CA THR A 16 -5.36 6.45 2.43
C THR A 16 -6.75 6.99 2.78
N HIS A 17 -7.69 6.82 1.86
CA HIS A 17 -9.11 7.07 2.11
C HIS A 17 -9.86 5.74 2.15
N PHE A 18 -10.75 5.56 3.13
CA PHE A 18 -11.65 4.41 3.24
C PHE A 18 -12.91 4.80 4.01
N MET A 19 -13.91 3.93 4.03
CA MET A 19 -15.20 4.17 4.68
C MET A 19 -15.06 4.47 6.17
N LYS A 20 -15.94 5.33 6.72
CA LYS A 20 -15.97 5.67 8.16
C LYS A 20 -16.46 4.52 9.06
N ILE A 21 -17.20 3.57 8.50
CA ILE A 21 -17.82 2.43 9.21
C ILE A 21 -17.52 1.15 8.42
N GLY A 22 -17.32 0.04 9.12
CA GLY A 22 -17.15 -1.29 8.55
C GLY A 22 -16.05 -2.09 9.23
N LYS A 23 -15.93 -3.37 8.86
CA LYS A 23 -15.03 -4.32 9.53
C LYS A 23 -13.58 -3.87 9.57
N LYS A 24 -13.08 -3.26 8.48
CA LYS A 24 -11.73 -2.70 8.43
C LYS A 24 -11.52 -1.64 9.52
N VAL A 25 -12.48 -0.73 9.70
CA VAL A 25 -12.41 0.33 10.72
C VAL A 25 -12.44 -0.26 12.13
N GLU A 26 -13.30 -1.25 12.37
CA GLU A 26 -13.36 -1.97 13.65
C GLU A 26 -12.02 -2.63 14.00
N LEU A 27 -11.37 -3.28 13.02
CA LEU A 27 -10.07 -3.91 13.22
C LEU A 27 -8.97 -2.87 13.48
N LEU A 28 -8.96 -1.77 12.73
CA LEU A 28 -7.98 -0.68 12.93
C LEU A 28 -8.14 0.03 14.28
N LYS A 29 -9.36 0.11 14.83
CA LYS A 29 -9.63 0.62 16.19
C LYS A 29 -9.12 -0.33 17.27
N LYS A 30 -9.15 -1.64 17.02
CA LYS A 30 -8.62 -2.65 17.94
C LYS A 30 -7.09 -2.73 17.91
N ASP A 31 -6.50 -2.63 16.72
CA ASP A 31 -5.06 -2.62 16.50
C ASP A 31 -4.72 -1.77 15.27
N SER A 32 -4.01 -0.67 15.49
CA SER A 32 -3.66 0.28 14.43
C SER A 32 -2.40 -0.10 13.65
N ARG A 33 -1.73 -1.21 14.00
CA ARG A 33 -0.57 -1.69 13.26
C ARG A 33 -1.00 -2.20 11.89
N VAL A 34 -0.34 -1.71 10.85
CA VAL A 34 -0.65 -2.02 9.46
C VAL A 34 0.61 -2.40 8.69
N CYS A 35 0.40 -3.16 7.61
CA CYS A 35 1.38 -3.37 6.56
C CYS A 35 0.96 -2.51 5.36
N VAL A 36 1.91 -1.83 4.74
CA VAL A 36 1.70 -1.10 3.48
C VAL A 36 2.65 -1.68 2.44
N GLU A 37 2.11 -1.97 1.27
CA GLU A 37 2.83 -2.49 0.13
C GLU A 37 2.69 -1.54 -1.06
N PHE A 38 3.82 -1.14 -1.64
CA PHE A 38 3.89 -0.46 -2.92
C PHE A 38 4.46 -1.42 -3.93
N SER A 39 3.69 -1.75 -4.97
CA SER A 39 4.08 -2.72 -5.99
C SER A 39 3.98 -2.10 -7.38
N ILE A 40 5.02 -2.31 -8.18
CA ILE A 40 5.08 -1.94 -9.59
C ILE A 40 5.31 -3.20 -10.42
N PHE A 41 4.36 -3.51 -11.29
CA PHE A 41 4.51 -4.54 -12.30
C PHE A 41 5.39 -4.02 -13.43
N ASN A 42 6.39 -4.79 -13.81
CA ASN A 42 7.34 -4.48 -14.88
C ASN A 42 6.93 -5.16 -16.20
N ASP A 43 5.69 -5.60 -16.34
CA ASP A 43 5.20 -6.19 -17.60
C ASP A 43 5.35 -5.13 -18.71
N PHE A 44 6.37 -5.32 -19.54
CA PHE A 44 6.63 -4.46 -20.69
C PHE A 44 5.44 -4.58 -21.64
N PRO A 45 4.88 -3.47 -22.17
CA PRO A 45 3.77 -3.52 -23.12
C PRO A 45 4.09 -4.37 -24.36
N ASP A 46 5.37 -4.52 -24.70
CA ASP A 46 5.84 -5.24 -25.88
C ASP A 46 6.25 -6.71 -25.62
N LYS A 47 6.14 -7.20 -24.38
CA LYS A 47 6.47 -8.60 -24.07
C LYS A 47 5.19 -9.36 -23.74
N LYS A 48 4.85 -10.35 -24.58
CA LYS A 48 3.75 -11.29 -24.28
C LYS A 48 3.98 -11.93 -22.91
N TYR A 49 2.92 -11.93 -22.10
CA TYR A 49 2.86 -12.69 -20.84
C TYR A 49 3.33 -14.12 -21.07
N LYS A 50 4.46 -14.49 -20.48
CA LYS A 50 5.16 -15.76 -20.77
C LYS A 50 4.55 -16.98 -20.05
N GLY A 51 3.40 -16.84 -19.39
CA GLY A 51 2.83 -17.91 -18.56
C GLY A 51 3.67 -18.23 -17.32
N HIS A 52 4.57 -17.33 -16.93
CA HIS A 52 5.34 -17.38 -15.69
C HIS A 52 4.88 -16.20 -14.81
N GLY A 53 5.17 -16.25 -13.51
CA GLY A 53 4.78 -15.19 -12.57
C GLY A 53 5.20 -13.79 -13.06
N HIS A 54 4.43 -12.77 -12.71
CA HIS A 54 4.71 -11.40 -13.12
C HIS A 54 6.07 -10.92 -12.64
N ASP A 55 6.81 -10.24 -13.52
CA ASP A 55 7.98 -9.48 -13.07
C ASP A 55 7.46 -8.24 -12.35
N TYR A 56 7.69 -8.14 -11.04
CA TYR A 56 7.29 -6.97 -10.26
C TYR A 56 8.37 -6.60 -9.26
N ARG A 57 8.36 -5.34 -8.84
CA ARG A 57 9.13 -4.87 -7.69
C ARG A 57 8.15 -4.38 -6.64
N CYS A 58 8.42 -4.71 -5.39
CA CYS A 58 7.63 -4.22 -4.28
C CYS A 58 8.49 -3.70 -3.14
N VAL A 59 7.92 -2.78 -2.37
CA VAL A 59 8.42 -2.37 -1.07
C VAL A 59 7.31 -2.60 -0.06
N ILE A 60 7.61 -3.41 0.96
CA ILE A 60 6.69 -3.73 2.04
C ILE A 60 7.23 -3.11 3.32
N THR A 61 6.39 -2.32 4.01
CA THR A 61 6.74 -1.69 5.27
C THR A 61 5.64 -1.88 6.31
N LYS A 62 6.03 -1.80 7.58
CA LYS A 62 5.11 -1.88 8.72
C LYS A 62 5.01 -0.51 9.36
N GLY A 63 3.81 -0.13 9.74
CA GLY A 63 3.56 1.16 10.37
C GLY A 63 2.35 1.13 11.30
N LYS A 64 1.93 2.31 11.74
CA LYS A 64 0.67 2.49 12.46
C LYS A 64 -0.18 3.50 11.71
N ILE A 65 -1.44 3.16 11.45
CA ILE A 65 -2.39 4.13 10.92
C ILE A 65 -2.81 5.09 12.03
N ARG A 66 -2.96 6.37 11.67
CA ARG A 66 -3.48 7.42 12.55
C ARG A 66 -4.72 8.01 11.89
N TYR A 67 -5.79 8.21 12.67
CA TYR A 67 -7.08 8.76 12.24
C TYR A 67 -7.51 9.89 13.17
#